data_AF-A0A0N4VWI3-F1
#
_entry.id   AF-A0A0N4VWI3-F1
#
_cell.length_a   1.000
_cell.length_b   1.000
_cell.length_c   1.000
_cell.angle_alpha   90.00
_cell.angle_beta   90.00
_cell.angle_gamma   90.00
#
_symmetry.space_group_name_H-M   'P 1'
#
loop_
_entity.id
_entity.type
_entity.pdbx_description
1 polymer ?
#
loop_
_entity_poly.entity_id
_entity_poly.type
_entity_poly.pdbx_seq_one_letter_code
_entity_poly.pdbx_strand_id
1 'polypeptide(L)'
;LKAEGVKKTNLLEILAYASPHWKMLTIGLTACVIGGLVYPTYSVVFMQVITSFSNPDTLLSTGHFWALMFLVLAGIQGCTMFGQTFFMGYGAENLTMDLRSKLFSNILSQDMGYFDSPLHASGKICTRLATDVPNLRSNRNDVLHCIA
;
A
#
# COMPACT_ATOMS: atom_id res chain seq x y z
N LEU A 1 -1.09 8.58 -22.87
CA LEU A 1 -1.31 7.12 -23.04
C LEU A 1 -1.93 6.74 -24.39
N LYS A 2 -3.03 7.36 -24.87
CA LYS A 2 -3.68 6.95 -26.13
C LYS A 2 -3.02 7.46 -27.43
N ALA A 3 -2.14 8.45 -27.35
CA ALA A 3 -1.55 9.14 -28.51
C ALA A 3 -0.16 8.61 -28.98
N GLU A 4 0.49 7.73 -28.21
CA GLU A 4 1.88 7.28 -28.48
C GLU A 4 2.02 5.76 -28.71
N GLY A 5 0.92 5.00 -28.81
CA GLY A 5 0.99 3.55 -29.08
C GLY A 5 1.76 2.74 -28.02
N VAL A 6 1.94 3.28 -26.82
CA VAL A 6 2.75 2.67 -25.75
C VAL A 6 2.09 1.38 -25.26
N LYS A 7 2.83 0.27 -25.34
CA LYS A 7 2.45 -1.03 -24.80
C LYS A 7 2.12 -0.88 -23.31
N LYS A 8 0.92 -1.30 -22.88
CA LYS A 8 0.55 -1.27 -21.46
C LYS A 8 1.57 -2.09 -20.67
N THR A 9 2.36 -1.43 -19.83
CA THR A 9 3.32 -2.09 -18.94
C THR A 9 2.58 -2.91 -17.90
N ASN A 10 3.08 -4.10 -17.62
CA ASN A 10 2.53 -4.95 -16.58
C ASN A 10 2.85 -4.34 -15.20
N LEU A 11 1.90 -4.34 -14.27
CA LEU A 11 2.11 -3.84 -12.91
C LEU A 11 3.29 -4.56 -12.21
N LEU A 12 3.47 -5.84 -12.50
CA LEU A 12 4.59 -6.66 -12.05
C LEU A 12 5.95 -6.16 -12.56
N GLU A 13 6.00 -5.63 -13.77
CA GLU A 13 7.21 -5.09 -14.39
C GLU A 13 7.61 -3.75 -13.77
N ILE A 14 6.62 -2.94 -13.39
CA ILE A 14 6.80 -1.69 -12.63
C ILE A 14 7.26 -2.00 -11.19
N LEU A 15 6.69 -3.04 -10.56
CA LEU A 15 7.09 -3.51 -9.23
C LEU A 15 8.50 -4.13 -9.25
N ALA A 16 8.86 -4.80 -10.33
CA ALA A 16 10.20 -5.33 -10.56
C ALA A 16 11.23 -4.22 -10.84
N TYR A 17 10.83 -3.11 -11.47
CA TYR A 17 11.70 -1.93 -11.61
C TYR A 17 11.94 -1.21 -10.28
N ALA A 18 10.98 -1.30 -9.33
CA ALA A 18 11.14 -0.90 -7.93
C ALA A 18 11.95 -1.89 -7.07
N SER A 19 12.53 -2.93 -7.69
CA SER A 19 13.45 -3.95 -7.14
C SER A 19 14.39 -3.50 -6.01
N PRO A 20 15.12 -2.37 -6.12
CA PRO A 20 16.14 -2.04 -5.12
C PRO A 20 15.58 -1.77 -3.70
N HIS A 21 14.27 -1.63 -3.50
CA HIS A 21 13.65 -1.43 -2.18
C HIS A 21 12.70 -2.55 -1.75
N TRP A 22 12.86 -3.76 -2.32
CA TRP A 22 12.01 -4.91 -2.04
C TRP A 22 11.87 -5.26 -0.55
N LYS A 23 12.91 -5.04 0.26
CA LYS A 23 12.89 -5.35 1.70
C LYS A 23 11.80 -4.58 2.46
N MET A 24 11.62 -3.29 2.17
CA MET A 24 10.57 -2.47 2.80
C MET A 24 9.17 -2.83 2.29
N LEU A 25 9.06 -3.16 1.00
CA LEU A 25 7.80 -3.62 0.41
C LEU A 25 7.35 -4.97 0.97
N THR A 26 8.26 -5.93 1.14
CA THR A 26 7.94 -7.24 1.72
C THR A 26 7.54 -7.12 3.18
N ILE A 27 8.17 -6.22 3.94
CA ILE A 27 7.78 -5.94 5.34
C ILE A 27 6.36 -5.36 5.40
N GLY A 28 6.05 -4.37 4.55
CA GLY A 28 4.71 -3.81 4.45
C GLY A 28 3.65 -4.84 4.02
N LEU A 29 3.99 -5.73 3.09
CA LEU A 29 3.12 -6.82 2.65
C LEU A 29 2.83 -7.80 3.79
N THR A 30 3.85 -8.22 4.54
CA THR A 30 3.66 -9.11 5.69
C THR A 30 2.79 -8.46 6.77
N ALA A 31 2.97 -7.16 7.03
CA ALA A 31 2.12 -6.42 7.96
C ALA A 31 0.66 -6.34 7.48
N CYS A 32 0.44 -6.19 6.17
CA CYS A 32 -0.90 -6.20 5.58
C CYS A 32 -1.60 -7.54 5.73
N VAL A 33 -0.89 -8.66 5.51
CA VAL A 33 -1.43 -10.02 5.70
C VAL A 33 -1.83 -10.24 7.16
N ILE A 34 -0.99 -9.80 8.10
CA ILE A 34 -1.29 -9.89 9.53
C ILE A 34 -2.52 -9.03 9.87
N GLY A 35 -2.61 -7.80 9.34
CA GLY A 35 -3.77 -6.92 9.54
C GLY A 35 -5.06 -7.48 8.95
N GLY A 36 -5.02 -8.15 7.80
CA GLY A 36 -6.17 -8.83 7.20
C GLY A 36 -6.70 -10.00 8.05
N LEU A 37 -5.80 -10.73 8.72
CA LEU A 37 -6.17 -11.81 9.64
C LEU A 37 -6.82 -11.33 10.94
N VAL A 38 -6.78 -10.03 11.26
CA VAL A 38 -7.45 -9.48 12.43
C VAL A 38 -8.98 -9.50 12.29
N TYR A 39 -9.52 -9.38 11.07
CA TYR A 39 -10.96 -9.44 10.84
C TYR A 39 -11.60 -10.82 11.13
N PRO A 40 -11.07 -11.95 10.60
CA PRO A 40 -11.60 -13.27 10.94
C PRO A 40 -11.38 -13.62 12.42
N THR A 41 -10.25 -13.22 13.01
CA THR A 41 -10.02 -13.45 14.45
C THR A 41 -10.97 -12.65 15.34
N TYR A 42 -11.26 -11.39 14.98
CA TYR A 42 -12.30 -10.58 15.62
C TYR A 42 -13.66 -11.27 15.59
N SER A 43 -14.04 -11.84 14.44
CA SER A 43 -15.30 -12.56 14.28
C SER A 43 -15.41 -13.78 15.21
N VAL A 44 -14.36 -14.60 15.32
CA VAL A 44 -14.33 -15.78 16.20
C VAL A 44 -14.44 -15.37 17.67
N VAL A 45 -13.70 -14.34 18.09
CA VAL A 45 -13.74 -13.85 19.47
C VAL A 45 -15.12 -13.29 19.82
N PHE A 46 -15.73 -12.55 18.89
CA PHE A 46 -17.09 -12.03 19.07
C PHE A 46 -18.12 -13.15 19.23
N MET A 47 -17.99 -14.24 18.45
CA MET A 47 -18.85 -15.41 18.59
C MET A 47 -18.75 -16.04 19.99
N GLN A 48 -17.54 -16.15 20.54
CA GLN A 48 -17.32 -16.75 21.87
C GLN A 48 -17.87 -15.90 23.02
N VAL A 49 -17.91 -14.58 22.84
CA VAL A 49 -18.59 -13.70 23.79
C VAL A 49 -20.09 -13.98 23.80
N ILE A 50 -20.72 -14.14 22.63
CA ILE A 50 -22.15 -14.47 22.53
C ILE A 50 -22.45 -15.83 23.18
N THR A 51 -21.64 -16.85 22.95
CA THR A 51 -21.85 -18.18 23.57
C THR A 51 -21.66 -18.16 25.09
N SER A 52 -20.77 -17.30 25.59
CA SER A 52 -20.54 -17.13 27.04
C SER A 52 -21.75 -16.55 27.77
N PHE A 53 -22.60 -15.76 27.10
CA PHE A 53 -23.88 -15.29 27.65
C PHE A 53 -24.91 -16.41 27.88
N SER A 54 -24.72 -17.59 27.27
CA SER A 54 -25.63 -18.72 27.45
C SER A 54 -25.47 -19.45 28.79
N ASN A 55 -24.38 -19.22 29.54
CA ASN A 55 -24.09 -19.86 30.82
C ASN A 55 -24.01 -18.81 31.95
N PRO A 56 -25.08 -18.63 32.76
CA PRO A 56 -25.15 -17.54 33.74
C PRO A 56 -24.16 -17.70 34.91
N ASP A 57 -23.79 -18.92 35.27
CA ASP A 57 -22.97 -19.20 36.47
C ASP A 57 -21.50 -18.77 36.33
N THR A 58 -20.97 -18.74 35.10
CA THR A 58 -19.58 -18.37 34.79
C THR A 58 -19.45 -17.04 34.05
N LEU A 59 -20.57 -16.31 33.88
CA LEU A 59 -20.66 -15.15 32.99
C LEU A 59 -19.67 -14.04 33.33
N LEU A 60 -19.52 -13.70 34.62
CA LEU A 60 -18.64 -12.62 35.05
C LEU A 60 -17.16 -12.96 34.84
N SER A 61 -16.73 -14.18 35.14
CA SER A 61 -15.32 -14.58 34.98
C SER A 61 -14.94 -14.68 33.50
N THR A 62 -15.78 -15.33 32.70
CA THR A 62 -15.55 -15.51 31.26
C THR A 62 -15.68 -14.18 30.50
N GLY A 63 -16.62 -13.32 30.89
CA GLY A 63 -16.82 -12.01 30.28
C GLY A 63 -15.62 -11.07 30.45
N HIS A 64 -15.03 -10.99 31.64
CA HIS A 64 -13.82 -10.18 31.87
C HIS A 64 -12.63 -10.71 31.06
N PHE A 65 -12.49 -12.04 30.93
CA PHE A 65 -11.43 -12.65 30.13
C PHE A 65 -11.54 -12.27 28.65
N TRP A 66 -12.73 -12.39 28.05
CA TRP A 66 -12.94 -12.01 26.65
C TRP A 66 -12.83 -10.51 26.40
N ALA A 67 -13.27 -9.67 27.34
CA ALA A 67 -13.10 -8.21 27.25
C ALA A 67 -11.61 -7.82 27.24
N LEU A 68 -10.78 -8.50 28.05
CA LEU A 68 -9.33 -8.29 28.07
C LEU A 68 -8.68 -8.77 26.75
N MET A 69 -9.16 -9.88 26.17
CA MET A 69 -8.72 -10.32 24.84
C MET A 69 -9.04 -9.31 23.72
N PHE A 70 -10.19 -8.64 23.76
CA PHE A 70 -10.50 -7.55 22.84
C PHE A 70 -9.53 -6.37 22.96
N LEU A 71 -9.14 -6.01 24.19
CA LEU A 71 -8.16 -4.95 24.44
C LEU A 71 -6.79 -5.31 23.82
N VAL A 72 -6.35 -6.57 24.00
CA VAL A 72 -5.08 -7.06 23.43
C VAL A 72 -5.12 -7.06 21.90
N LEU A 73 -6.21 -7.55 21.30
CA LEU A 73 -6.40 -7.52 19.84
C LEU A 73 -6.39 -6.09 19.28
N ALA A 74 -7.05 -5.14 19.96
CA ALA A 74 -7.05 -3.74 19.55
C ALA A 74 -5.62 -3.15 19.59
N GLY A 75 -4.83 -3.48 20.62
CA GLY A 75 -3.43 -3.08 20.70
C GLY A 75 -2.59 -3.61 19.54
N ILE A 76 -2.71 -4.91 19.22
CA ILE A 76 -1.99 -5.55 18.12
C ILE A 76 -2.38 -4.91 16.77
N GLN A 77 -3.68 -4.67 16.55
CA GLN A 77 -4.16 -4.03 15.33
C GLN A 77 -3.64 -2.60 15.19
N GLY A 78 -3.66 -1.82 16.29
CA GLY A 78 -3.12 -0.46 16.30
C GLY A 78 -1.64 -0.43 15.96
N CYS A 79 -0.83 -1.29 16.60
CA CYS A 79 0.60 -1.39 16.31
C CYS A 79 0.87 -1.83 14.87
N THR A 80 0.12 -2.81 14.35
CA THR A 80 0.29 -3.32 12.98
C THR A 80 -0.09 -2.27 11.94
N MET A 81 -1.21 -1.57 12.14
CA MET A 81 -1.66 -0.50 11.24
C MET A 81 -0.69 0.68 11.23
N PHE A 82 -0.18 1.07 12.40
CA PHE A 82 0.84 2.12 12.51
C PHE A 82 2.14 1.72 11.77
N GLY A 83 2.62 0.49 12.00
CA GLY A 83 3.79 -0.03 11.30
C GLY A 83 3.57 -0.07 9.78
N GLN A 84 2.46 -0.63 9.33
CA GLN A 84 2.11 -0.73 7.91
C GLN A 84 2.10 0.64 7.22
N THR A 85 1.39 1.61 7.80
CA THR A 85 1.28 2.96 7.22
C THR A 85 2.62 3.68 7.20
N PHE A 86 3.43 3.54 8.25
CA PHE A 86 4.75 4.13 8.32
C PHE A 86 5.72 3.53 7.28
N PHE A 87 5.87 2.21 7.24
CA PHE A 87 6.78 1.54 6.31
C PHE A 87 6.36 1.73 4.86
N MET A 88 5.06 1.65 4.57
CA MET A 88 4.53 1.84 3.24
C MET A 88 4.62 3.31 2.80
N GLY A 89 4.42 4.26 3.71
CA GLY A 89 4.62 5.69 3.46
C GLY A 89 6.07 6.02 3.11
N TYR A 90 7.02 5.59 3.96
CA TYR A 90 8.45 5.77 3.71
C TYR A 90 8.91 5.13 2.40
N GLY A 91 8.53 3.87 2.16
CA GLY A 91 8.88 3.17 0.93
C GLY A 91 8.26 3.80 -0.31
N ALA A 92 7.04 4.33 -0.18
CA ALA A 92 6.38 5.07 -1.26
C ALA A 92 7.15 6.34 -1.60
N GLU A 93 7.53 7.14 -0.59
CA GLU A 93 8.25 8.42 -0.76
C GLU A 93 9.58 8.22 -1.47
N ASN A 94 10.37 7.25 -0.99
CA ASN A 94 11.66 6.97 -1.58
C ASN A 94 11.55 6.54 -3.04
N LEU A 95 10.59 5.67 -3.36
CA LEU A 95 10.33 5.25 -4.75
C LEU A 95 9.98 6.43 -5.66
N THR A 96 9.19 7.39 -5.18
CA THR A 96 8.80 8.56 -5.98
C THR A 96 9.94 9.54 -6.17
N MET A 97 10.79 9.72 -5.16
CA MET A 97 11.99 10.53 -5.29
C MET A 97 12.92 9.93 -6.37
N ASP A 98 13.15 8.62 -6.32
CA ASP A 98 14.04 7.92 -7.25
C ASP A 98 13.49 7.93 -8.69
N LEU A 99 12.18 7.71 -8.86
CA LEU A 99 11.51 7.81 -10.16
C LEU A 99 11.59 9.23 -10.73
N ARG A 100 11.34 10.27 -9.92
CA ARG A 100 11.45 11.67 -10.37
C ARG A 100 12.87 12.02 -10.79
N SER A 101 13.87 11.58 -10.05
CA SER A 101 15.28 11.84 -10.37
C SER A 101 15.67 11.19 -11.71
N LYS A 102 15.35 9.90 -11.90
CA LYS A 102 15.62 9.18 -13.16
C LYS A 102 14.88 9.76 -14.35
N LEU A 103 13.59 10.09 -14.19
CA LEU A 103 12.81 10.72 -15.25
C LEU A 103 13.36 12.09 -15.63
N PHE A 104 13.73 12.92 -14.66
CA PHE A 104 14.33 14.22 -14.93
C PHE A 104 15.67 14.09 -15.66
N SER A 105 16.54 13.19 -15.20
CA SER A 105 17.81 12.91 -15.89
C SER A 105 17.60 12.42 -17.32
N ASN A 106 16.61 11.57 -17.57
CA ASN A 106 16.31 11.06 -18.90
C ASN A 106 15.73 12.13 -19.83
N ILE A 107 14.94 13.07 -19.29
CA ILE A 107 14.42 14.20 -20.06
C ILE A 107 15.57 15.13 -20.47
N LEU A 108 16.54 15.37 -19.59
CA LEU A 108 17.69 16.23 -19.89
C LEU A 108 18.65 15.63 -20.91
N SER A 109 18.72 14.30 -21.03
CA SER A 109 19.56 13.60 -22.02
C SER A 109 18.94 13.52 -23.42
N GLN A 110 17.72 14.03 -23.62
CA GLN A 110 17.01 13.91 -24.89
C GLN A 110 17.44 15.01 -25.89
N ASP A 111 17.51 14.67 -27.18
CA ASP A 111 17.92 15.60 -28.24
C ASP A 111 17.00 16.83 -28.39
N MET A 112 17.53 17.97 -28.83
CA MET A 112 16.75 19.20 -29.05
C MET A 112 15.54 19.00 -29.99
N GLY A 113 15.66 18.13 -30.99
CA GLY A 113 14.55 17.79 -31.90
C GLY A 113 13.38 17.08 -31.22
N TYR A 114 13.57 16.48 -30.05
CA TYR A 114 12.49 15.91 -29.25
C TYR A 114 11.57 16.99 -28.67
N PHE A 115 12.13 18.15 -28.29
CA PHE A 115 11.36 19.26 -27.70
C PHE A 115 10.63 20.12 -28.75
N ASP A 116 10.99 19.97 -30.03
CA ASP A 116 10.41 20.71 -31.14
C ASP A 116 9.01 20.19 -31.53
N SER A 117 8.68 18.96 -31.08
CA SER A 117 7.36 18.36 -31.25
C SER A 117 6.30 19.03 -30.34
N PRO A 118 5.14 19.47 -30.87
CA PRO A 118 4.07 20.08 -30.07
C PRO A 118 3.41 19.10 -29.07
N LEU A 119 3.70 17.80 -29.20
CA LEU A 119 3.31 16.75 -28.25
C LEU A 119 4.25 16.66 -27.03
N HIS A 120 5.50 17.10 -27.18
CA HIS A 120 6.59 16.98 -26.21
C HIS A 120 7.06 18.33 -25.64
N ALA A 121 6.18 19.34 -25.69
CA ALA A 121 6.42 20.62 -25.02
C ALA A 121 6.77 20.40 -23.53
N SER A 122 7.76 21.15 -23.03
CA SER A 122 8.30 21.01 -21.67
C SER A 122 7.22 21.01 -20.57
N GLY A 123 6.21 21.87 -20.70
CA GLY A 123 5.06 21.92 -19.78
C GLY A 123 4.22 20.65 -19.79
N LYS A 124 3.98 20.03 -20.96
CA LYS A 124 3.23 18.77 -21.06
C LYS A 124 4.01 17.60 -20.47
N ILE A 125 5.34 17.57 -20.64
CA ILE A 125 6.21 16.53 -20.05
C ILE A 125 6.21 16.66 -18.53
N CYS A 126 6.34 17.88 -17.99
CA CYS A 126 6.29 18.13 -16.56
C CYS A 126 4.95 17.70 -15.96
N THR A 127 3.83 18.06 -16.60
CA THR A 127 2.50 17.62 -16.16
C THR A 127 2.39 16.10 -16.21
N ARG A 128 2.77 15.44 -17.31
CA ARG A 128 2.75 13.96 -17.38
C ARG A 128 3.58 13.31 -16.27
N LEU A 129 4.78 13.82 -16.00
CA LEU A 129 5.64 13.35 -14.92
C LEU A 129 4.97 13.51 -13.55
N ALA A 130 4.31 14.66 -13.34
CA ALA A 130 3.60 14.95 -12.11
C ALA A 130 2.35 14.09 -11.93
N THR A 131 1.67 13.65 -13.00
CA THR A 131 0.44 12.83 -12.92
C THR A 131 0.70 11.33 -12.95
N ASP A 132 1.67 10.85 -13.74
CA ASP A 132 1.90 9.41 -13.92
C ASP A 132 2.52 8.77 -12.66
N VAL A 133 3.44 9.46 -11.97
CA VAL A 133 4.05 8.96 -10.73
C VAL A 133 3.03 8.73 -9.59
N PRO A 134 2.11 9.67 -9.28
CA PRO A 134 1.06 9.41 -8.31
C PRO A 134 -0.01 8.44 -8.80
N ASN A 135 -0.34 8.39 -10.10
CA ASN A 135 -1.27 7.40 -10.64
C ASN A 135 -0.74 5.96 -10.50
N LEU A 136 0.57 5.76 -10.65
CA LEU A 136 1.20 4.46 -10.39
C LEU A 136 1.14 4.07 -8.91
N ARG A 137 1.28 5.04 -8.00
CA ARG A 137 1.06 4.80 -6.56
C ARG A 137 -0.37 4.40 -6.23
N SER A 138 -1.36 5.05 -6.84
CA SER A 138 -2.77 4.75 -6.61
C SER A 138 -3.11 3.31 -6.97
N ASN A 139 -2.70 2.86 -8.17
CA ASN A 139 -2.95 1.48 -8.62
C ASN A 139 -2.32 0.42 -7.71
N ARG A 140 -1.16 0.72 -7.08
CA ARG A 140 -0.56 -0.18 -6.09
C ARG A 140 -1.42 -0.30 -4.83
N ASN A 141 -2.05 0.79 -4.40
CA ASN A 141 -2.91 0.78 -3.22
C ASN A 141 -4.16 -0.09 -3.47
N ASP A 142 -4.71 -0.09 -4.68
CA ASP A 142 -5.86 -0.91 -5.05
C ASP A 142 -5.55 -2.42 -4.93
N VAL A 143 -4.34 -2.85 -5.33
CA VAL A 143 -3.91 -4.25 -5.15
C VAL A 143 -3.76 -4.59 -3.67
N LEU A 144 -3.26 -3.65 -2.85
CA LEU A 144 -3.14 -3.86 -1.41
C LEU A 144 -4.52 -3.96 -0.74
N HIS A 145 -5.49 -3.18 -1.22
CA HIS A 145 -6.87 -3.16 -0.72
C HIS A 145 -7.66 -4.43 -1.08
N CYS A 146 -7.23 -5.19 -2.10
CA CYS A 146 -7.77 -6.51 -2.42
C CYS A 146 -7.14 -7.66 -1.61
N ILE A 147 -6.00 -7.43 -0.94
CA ILE A 147 -5.33 -8.44 -0.11
C ILE A 147 -5.79 -8.32 1.37
N ALA A 148 -6.27 -7.14 1.78
CA ALA A 148 -6.96 -6.90 3.05
C ALA A 148 -8.41 -7.43 3.02
#